data_AF-A0A818WJB8-F1
#
_entry.id   AF-A0A818WJB8-F1
#
_cell.length_a   1.000
_cell.length_b   1.000
_cell.length_c   1.000
_cell.angle_alpha   90.00
_cell.angle_beta   90.00
_cell.angle_gamma   90.00
#
_symmetry.space_group_name_H-M   'P 1'
#
loop_
_entity.id
_entity.type
_entity.pdbx_description
1 polymer ?
#
loop_
_entity_poly.entity_id
_entity_poly.type
_entity_poly.pdbx_seq_one_letter_code
_entity_poly.pdbx_strand_id
1 'polypeptide(L)'
;MMRKLAPTGIAAAEIDGMTIHSFLGEQRNSGKARTIKPGDLKLEKEWTLVEYLLIDEISMVGLTLLAKLNRIICAAKHTDPQVPFGGVNVIFFGDYLQYRPVYDVPLHTDFTLPVKNKSNKIATEKQIQQRVARSLILQINCVVKLTQQMRTEDLRYLQLLERLRHEEYVTTMTTNYC
;
A
#
# COMPACT_ATOMS: atom_id res chain seq x y z
N MET A 1 15.21 7.54 -12.85
CA MET A 1 13.79 7.64 -13.36
C MET A 1 12.81 7.26 -12.25
N MET A 2 11.58 7.81 -12.26
CA MET A 2 10.55 7.54 -11.24
C MET A 2 9.36 6.75 -11.81
N ARG A 3 8.95 5.68 -11.12
CA ARG A 3 7.74 4.90 -11.40
C ARG A 3 6.65 5.26 -10.39
N LYS A 4 5.44 5.53 -10.86
CA LYS A 4 4.30 5.96 -10.02
C LYS A 4 3.18 4.94 -10.12
N LEU A 5 2.74 4.42 -8.99
CA LEU A 5 1.70 3.41 -8.88
C LEU A 5 0.63 3.82 -7.86
N ALA A 6 -0.60 3.37 -8.07
CA ALA A 6 -1.68 3.48 -7.09
C ALA A 6 -2.60 2.25 -7.15
N PRO A 7 -3.39 1.94 -6.10
CA PRO A 7 -4.28 0.79 -6.08
C PRO A 7 -5.52 0.95 -6.98
N THR A 8 -6.00 2.19 -7.18
CA THR A 8 -7.22 2.50 -7.95
C THR A 8 -6.92 3.30 -9.21
N GLY A 9 -7.80 3.23 -10.20
CA GLY A 9 -7.63 3.93 -11.47
C GLY A 9 -7.66 5.46 -11.34
N ILE A 10 -8.51 5.99 -10.45
CA ILE A 10 -8.63 7.44 -10.21
C ILE A 10 -7.35 7.97 -9.57
N ALA A 11 -6.87 7.34 -8.48
CA ALA A 11 -5.63 7.76 -7.82
C ALA A 11 -4.42 7.62 -8.75
N ALA A 12 -4.36 6.56 -9.56
CA ALA A 12 -3.30 6.39 -10.55
C ALA A 12 -3.30 7.51 -11.60
N ALA A 13 -4.47 7.95 -12.05
CA ALA A 13 -4.58 9.04 -13.01
C ALA A 13 -4.16 10.39 -12.41
N GLU A 14 -4.52 10.66 -11.14
CA GLU A 14 -4.18 11.91 -10.45
C GLU A 14 -2.67 12.16 -10.32
N ILE A 15 -1.89 11.07 -10.20
CA ILE A 15 -0.43 11.14 -10.16
C ILE A 15 0.24 10.87 -11.52
N ASP A 16 -0.49 10.85 -12.64
CA ASP A 16 0.00 10.44 -13.96
C ASP A 16 0.79 9.11 -13.93
N GLY A 17 0.24 8.13 -13.21
CA GLY A 17 0.80 6.81 -12.98
C GLY A 17 -0.04 5.69 -13.60
N MET A 18 0.12 4.48 -13.06
CA MET A 18 -0.71 3.34 -13.44
C MET A 18 -1.14 2.54 -12.21
N THR A 19 -2.17 1.72 -12.36
CA THR A 19 -2.60 0.88 -11.23
C THR A 19 -1.58 -0.23 -10.96
N ILE A 20 -1.40 -0.60 -9.68
CA ILE A 20 -0.54 -1.74 -9.29
C ILE A 20 -1.00 -3.02 -10.01
N HIS A 21 -2.31 -3.23 -10.11
CA HIS A 21 -2.88 -4.39 -10.81
C HIS A 21 -2.55 -4.39 -12.32
N SER A 22 -2.63 -3.23 -12.98
CA SER A 22 -2.22 -3.12 -14.39
C SER A 22 -0.72 -3.33 -14.56
N PHE A 23 0.08 -2.82 -13.62
CA PHE A 23 1.51 -3.08 -13.59
C PHE A 23 1.82 -4.58 -13.45
N LEU A 24 1.11 -5.31 -12.57
CA LEU A 24 1.27 -6.76 -12.41
C LEU A 24 0.67 -7.58 -13.56
N GLY A 25 -0.05 -6.94 -14.49
CA GLY A 25 -0.75 -7.58 -15.59
C GLY A 25 -2.02 -8.35 -15.18
N GLU A 26 -2.54 -8.07 -13.98
CA GLU A 26 -3.77 -8.61 -13.43
C GLU A 26 -4.98 -7.75 -13.87
N GLN A 27 -5.27 -7.72 -15.18
CA GLN A 27 -6.46 -7.03 -15.71
C GLN A 27 -7.67 -7.99 -15.77
N ARG A 28 -8.76 -7.62 -15.09
CA ARG A 28 -10.02 -8.41 -15.02
C ARG A 28 -10.73 -8.59 -16.36
N ASN A 29 -10.55 -7.68 -17.32
CA ASN A 29 -11.35 -7.60 -18.55
C ASN A 29 -10.57 -7.90 -19.84
N SER A 30 -9.26 -8.20 -19.77
CA SER A 30 -8.51 -8.60 -20.95
C SER A 30 -8.57 -10.12 -21.09
N GLY A 31 -9.13 -10.65 -22.19
CA GLY A 31 -9.17 -12.09 -22.49
C GLY A 31 -7.79 -12.78 -22.58
N LYS A 32 -6.71 -12.06 -22.34
CA LYS A 32 -5.34 -12.54 -22.15
C LYS A 32 -4.72 -11.81 -20.95
N ALA A 33 -4.93 -12.32 -19.74
CA ALA A 33 -4.17 -11.84 -18.58
C ALA A 33 -2.67 -12.07 -18.90
N ARG A 34 -1.92 -10.98 -19.11
CA ARG A 34 -0.47 -11.07 -19.22
C ARG A 34 0.08 -11.14 -17.80
N THR A 35 0.10 -12.33 -17.21
CA THR A 35 0.84 -12.51 -15.96
C THR A 35 2.30 -12.17 -16.25
N ILE A 36 2.78 -11.07 -15.69
CA ILE A 36 4.21 -10.76 -15.76
C ILE A 36 4.96 -11.90 -15.06
N LYS A 37 5.89 -12.50 -15.78
CA LYS A 37 6.76 -13.56 -15.25
C LYS A 37 8.14 -12.97 -14.98
N PRO A 38 8.86 -13.49 -13.96
CA PRO A 38 10.30 -13.27 -13.86
C PRO A 38 10.98 -13.59 -15.20
N GLY A 39 11.88 -12.72 -15.68
CA GLY A 39 12.53 -12.88 -16.99
C GLY A 39 11.88 -12.08 -18.14
N ASP A 40 10.91 -11.20 -17.87
CA ASP A 40 10.34 -10.33 -18.91
C ASP A 40 11.35 -9.23 -19.29
N LEU A 41 12.03 -9.43 -20.42
CA LEU A 41 13.03 -8.51 -20.97
C LEU A 41 12.53 -7.06 -21.11
N LYS A 42 11.23 -6.85 -21.36
CA LYS A 42 10.67 -5.50 -21.46
C LYS A 42 10.66 -4.83 -20.09
N LEU A 43 10.24 -5.57 -19.08
CA LEU A 43 10.22 -5.11 -17.70
C LEU A 43 11.64 -4.86 -17.18
N GLU A 44 12.58 -5.76 -17.44
CA GLU A 44 13.98 -5.61 -17.04
C GLU A 44 14.60 -4.33 -17.62
N LYS A 45 14.41 -4.09 -18.94
CA LYS A 45 14.87 -2.87 -19.60
C LYS A 45 14.25 -1.61 -18.99
N GLU A 46 12.96 -1.66 -18.69
CA GLU A 46 12.27 -0.53 -18.06
C GLU A 46 12.80 -0.25 -16.65
N TRP A 47 12.96 -1.29 -15.83
CA TRP A 47 13.39 -1.16 -14.43
C TRP A 47 14.89 -0.94 -14.24
N THR A 48 15.68 -1.12 -15.30
CA THR A 48 17.11 -0.79 -15.30
C THR A 48 17.33 0.68 -14.92
N LEU A 49 16.49 1.60 -15.42
CA LEU A 49 16.61 3.05 -15.19
C LEU A 49 15.77 3.58 -14.01
N VAL A 50 14.91 2.74 -13.43
CA VAL A 50 14.04 3.13 -12.31
C VAL A 50 14.87 3.15 -11.01
N GLU A 51 14.85 4.32 -10.37
CA GLU A 51 15.57 4.63 -9.13
C GLU A 51 14.60 4.93 -7.98
N TYR A 52 13.39 5.41 -8.32
CA TYR A 52 12.34 5.74 -7.37
C TYR A 52 11.02 5.06 -7.74
N LEU A 53 10.36 4.49 -6.74
CA LEU A 53 9.01 3.96 -6.82
C LEU A 53 8.11 4.74 -5.86
N LEU A 54 7.14 5.43 -6.42
CA LEU A 54 6.08 6.11 -5.69
C LEU A 54 4.84 5.23 -5.67
N ILE A 55 4.29 4.96 -4.48
CA ILE A 55 3.02 4.26 -4.32
C ILE A 55 2.07 5.16 -3.54
N ASP A 56 1.04 5.63 -4.21
CA ASP A 56 -0.02 6.44 -3.61
C ASP A 56 -1.16 5.56 -3.08
N GLU A 57 -1.96 6.12 -2.16
CA GLU A 57 -3.04 5.45 -1.44
C GLU A 57 -2.64 4.10 -0.80
N ILE A 58 -1.48 4.10 -0.12
CA ILE A 58 -0.90 2.90 0.50
C ILE A 58 -1.82 2.20 1.50
N SER A 59 -2.80 2.92 2.08
CA SER A 59 -3.78 2.35 3.00
C SER A 59 -4.66 1.27 2.37
N MET A 60 -4.89 1.37 1.05
CA MET A 60 -5.69 0.42 0.28
C MET A 60 -4.86 -0.76 -0.26
N VAL A 61 -3.54 -0.72 -0.09
CA VAL A 61 -2.64 -1.80 -0.50
C VAL A 61 -2.57 -2.83 0.62
N GLY A 62 -2.83 -4.09 0.30
CA GLY A 62 -2.70 -5.19 1.25
C GLY A 62 -1.35 -5.89 1.19
N LEU A 63 -1.08 -6.71 2.20
CA LEU A 63 0.18 -7.46 2.33
C LEU A 63 0.43 -8.39 1.14
N THR A 64 -0.61 -9.03 0.61
CA THR A 64 -0.43 -9.95 -0.52
C THR A 64 -0.06 -9.18 -1.78
N LEU A 65 -0.73 -8.06 -2.04
CA LEU A 65 -0.45 -7.20 -3.19
C LEU A 65 0.97 -6.61 -3.13
N LEU A 66 1.40 -6.14 -1.96
CA LEU A 66 2.75 -5.59 -1.76
C LEU A 66 3.85 -6.65 -1.97
N ALA A 67 3.65 -7.86 -1.46
CA ALA A 67 4.59 -8.97 -1.64
C ALA A 67 4.77 -9.34 -3.11
N LYS A 68 3.66 -9.40 -3.87
CA LYS A 68 3.70 -9.65 -5.32
C LYS A 68 4.46 -8.54 -6.05
N LEU A 69 4.18 -7.28 -5.72
CA LEU A 69 4.87 -6.13 -6.29
C LEU A 69 6.38 -6.21 -6.07
N ASN A 70 6.81 -6.46 -4.82
CA ASN A 70 8.22 -6.65 -4.48
C ASN A 70 8.87 -7.76 -5.32
N ARG A 71 8.23 -8.94 -5.38
CA ARG A 71 8.76 -10.09 -6.14
C ARG A 71 8.98 -9.77 -7.62
N ILE A 72 8.03 -9.10 -8.26
CA ILE A 72 8.13 -8.73 -9.68
C ILE A 72 9.26 -7.71 -9.90
N ILE A 73 9.42 -6.75 -8.99
CA ILE A 73 10.47 -5.75 -9.07
C ILE A 73 11.85 -6.37 -8.86
N CYS A 74 12.03 -7.22 -7.84
CA CYS A 74 13.29 -7.92 -7.60
C CYS A 74 13.68 -8.77 -8.82
N ALA A 75 12.70 -9.43 -9.44
CA ALA A 75 12.94 -10.18 -10.68
C ALA A 75 13.39 -9.27 -11.83
N ALA A 76 12.74 -8.12 -12.03
CA ALA A 76 13.10 -7.15 -13.07
C ALA A 76 14.49 -6.52 -12.85
N LYS A 77 14.93 -6.39 -11.60
CA LYS A 77 16.24 -5.84 -11.21
C LYS A 77 17.33 -6.91 -11.11
N HIS A 78 17.01 -8.19 -11.32
CA HIS A 78 17.92 -9.32 -11.10
C HIS A 78 18.55 -9.34 -9.70
N THR A 79 17.76 -9.02 -8.68
CA THR A 79 18.20 -8.97 -7.28
C THR A 79 17.55 -10.07 -6.45
N ASP A 80 18.19 -10.42 -5.33
CA ASP A 80 17.62 -11.34 -4.34
C ASP A 80 16.23 -10.84 -3.87
N PRO A 81 15.20 -11.71 -3.76
CA PRO A 81 13.89 -11.37 -3.21
C PRO A 81 13.91 -10.75 -1.79
N GLN A 82 14.99 -10.94 -1.03
CA GLN A 82 15.22 -10.32 0.28
C GLN A 82 15.65 -8.86 0.19
N VAL A 83 16.15 -8.40 -0.97
CA VAL A 83 16.44 -6.98 -1.20
C VAL A 83 15.13 -6.25 -1.44
N PRO A 84 14.72 -5.32 -0.57
CA PRO A 84 13.44 -4.62 -0.69
C PRO A 84 13.35 -3.89 -2.02
N PHE A 85 12.32 -4.20 -2.80
CA PHE A 85 12.02 -3.63 -4.10
C PHE A 85 13.23 -3.60 -5.05
N GLY A 86 14.10 -4.60 -4.96
CA GLY A 86 15.33 -4.69 -5.75
C GLY A 86 16.27 -3.50 -5.62
N GLY A 87 16.27 -2.86 -4.44
CA GLY A 87 17.15 -1.74 -4.11
C GLY A 87 16.66 -0.39 -4.64
N VAL A 88 15.43 -0.32 -5.15
CA VAL A 88 14.80 0.93 -5.58
C VAL A 88 14.35 1.73 -4.36
N ASN A 89 14.54 3.06 -4.38
CA ASN A 89 14.03 3.92 -3.31
C ASN A 89 12.50 3.98 -3.39
N VAL A 90 11.81 3.62 -2.31
CA VAL A 90 10.35 3.58 -2.29
C VAL A 90 9.79 4.70 -1.44
N ILE A 91 8.81 5.42 -1.97
CA ILE A 91 8.07 6.47 -1.29
C ILE A 91 6.60 6.07 -1.25
N PHE A 92 6.05 5.95 -0.06
CA PHE A 92 4.64 5.64 0.17
C PHE A 92 3.88 6.91 0.53
N PHE A 93 2.72 7.11 -0.10
CA PHE A 93 1.76 8.16 0.25
C PHE A 93 0.43 7.54 0.63
N GLY A 94 -0.28 8.16 1.57
CA GLY A 94 -1.63 7.76 1.94
C GLY A 94 -1.96 8.04 3.41
N ASP A 95 -3.20 7.74 3.77
CA ASP A 95 -3.74 7.92 5.11
C ASP A 95 -4.49 6.65 5.55
N TYR A 96 -3.98 5.97 6.56
CA TYR A 96 -4.56 4.72 7.07
C TYR A 96 -5.94 4.89 7.73
N LEU A 97 -6.38 6.13 8.00
CA LEU A 97 -7.71 6.42 8.53
C LEU A 97 -8.79 6.50 7.43
N GLN A 98 -8.41 6.41 6.16
CA GLN A 98 -9.35 6.36 5.04
C GLN A 98 -9.84 4.91 4.81
N TYR A 99 -9.47 4.30 3.68
CA TYR A 99 -9.93 2.98 3.28
C TYR A 99 -8.87 1.90 3.55
N ARG A 100 -9.35 0.74 4.03
CA ARG A 100 -8.57 -0.50 4.17
C ARG A 100 -8.54 -1.27 2.84
N PRO A 101 -7.56 -2.18 2.64
CA PRO A 101 -7.56 -3.04 1.46
C PRO A 101 -8.81 -3.92 1.40
N VAL A 102 -9.31 -4.14 0.19
CA VAL A 102 -10.47 -5.00 -0.07
C VAL A 102 -10.00 -6.44 -0.29
N TYR A 103 -10.54 -7.39 0.48
CA TYR A 103 -10.19 -8.83 0.43
C TYR A 103 -8.70 -9.17 0.67
N ASP A 104 -7.91 -8.24 1.19
CA ASP A 104 -6.51 -8.47 1.59
C ASP A 104 -6.26 -7.94 3.00
N VAL A 105 -5.14 -8.33 3.60
CA VAL A 105 -4.80 -7.97 4.98
C VAL A 105 -4.11 -6.60 5.01
N PRO A 106 -4.55 -5.65 5.86
CA PRO A 106 -3.90 -4.34 6.01
C PRO A 106 -2.43 -4.43 6.41
N LEU A 107 -1.61 -3.48 5.94
CA LEU A 107 -0.17 -3.46 6.19
C LEU A 107 0.20 -3.31 7.67
N HIS A 108 -0.62 -2.58 8.43
CA HIS A 108 -0.45 -2.33 9.85
C HIS A 108 -1.06 -3.43 10.76
N THR A 109 -1.48 -4.57 10.19
CA THR A 109 -2.03 -5.67 10.98
C THR A 109 -1.00 -6.20 11.96
N ASP A 110 -1.36 -6.37 13.23
CA ASP A 110 -0.46 -6.98 14.20
C ASP A 110 -0.54 -8.51 14.18
N PHE A 111 0.60 -9.17 13.91
CA PHE A 111 0.72 -10.63 13.93
C PHE A 111 1.25 -11.16 15.26
N THR A 112 1.51 -10.29 16.26
CA THR A 112 1.84 -10.73 17.61
C THR A 112 0.63 -11.33 18.35
N LEU A 113 -0.59 -11.04 17.88
CA LEU A 113 -1.79 -11.69 18.39
C LEU A 113 -1.74 -13.19 18.06
N PRO A 114 -1.83 -14.07 19.08
CA PRO A 114 -1.68 -15.50 18.87
C PRO A 114 -2.80 -15.98 17.96
N VAL A 115 -2.44 -16.37 16.73
CA VAL A 115 -3.30 -17.21 15.90
C VAL A 115 -3.55 -18.47 16.72
N LYS A 116 -4.81 -18.75 17.07
CA LYS A 116 -5.19 -19.98 17.77
C LYS A 116 -4.50 -21.16 17.07
N ASN A 117 -3.49 -21.73 17.74
CA ASN A 117 -2.63 -22.78 17.20
C ASN A 117 -3.48 -23.98 16.78
N LYS A 118 -3.75 -24.09 15.47
CA LYS A 118 -4.17 -25.35 14.87
C LYS A 118 -2.95 -25.96 14.19
N SER A 119 -2.25 -26.77 14.98
CA SER A 119 -1.31 -27.84 14.61
C SER A 119 -0.12 -27.47 13.71
N ASN A 120 0.90 -28.35 13.70
CA ASN A 120 2.13 -28.29 12.87
C ASN A 120 1.83 -28.31 11.35
N LYS A 121 1.15 -27.29 10.82
CA LYS A 121 0.86 -27.16 9.40
C LYS A 121 1.94 -26.30 8.75
N ILE A 122 2.51 -26.80 7.64
CA ILE A 122 3.43 -26.05 6.79
C ILE A 122 2.77 -24.71 6.42
N ALA A 123 3.52 -23.62 6.56
CA ALA A 123 3.03 -22.28 6.22
C ALA A 123 2.61 -22.24 4.74
N THR A 124 1.40 -21.75 4.49
CA THR A 124 0.89 -21.58 3.12
C THR A 124 1.65 -20.47 2.38
N GLU A 125 1.69 -20.53 1.05
CA GLU A 125 2.35 -19.48 0.23
C GLU A 125 1.84 -18.08 0.58
N LYS A 126 0.53 -17.94 0.82
CA LYS A 126 -0.08 -16.68 1.27
C LYS A 126 0.51 -16.17 2.59
N GLN A 127 0.73 -17.05 3.57
CA GLN A 127 1.33 -16.68 4.85
C GLN A 127 2.81 -16.28 4.69
N ILE A 128 3.54 -16.94 3.80
CA ILE A 128 4.93 -16.58 3.46
C ILE A 128 4.95 -15.19 2.82
N GLN A 129 4.10 -14.94 1.83
CA GLN A 129 4.00 -13.63 1.16
C GLN A 129 3.65 -12.51 2.15
N GLN A 130 2.71 -12.76 3.07
CA GLN A 130 2.34 -11.78 4.09
C GLN A 130 3.50 -11.45 5.04
N ARG A 131 4.31 -12.46 5.41
CA ARG A 131 5.53 -12.25 6.22
C ARG A 131 6.57 -11.41 5.48
N VAL A 132 6.79 -11.68 4.19
CA VAL A 132 7.68 -10.88 3.34
C VAL A 132 7.21 -9.43 3.29
N ALA A 133 5.94 -9.19 2.95
CA ALA A 133 5.40 -7.83 2.90
C ALA A 133 5.51 -7.09 4.24
N ARG A 134 5.31 -7.78 5.36
CA ARG A 134 5.54 -7.18 6.69
C ARG A 134 7.00 -6.79 6.88
N SER A 135 7.94 -7.65 6.48
CA SER A 135 9.37 -7.32 6.55
C SER A 135 9.69 -6.03 5.78
N LEU A 136 9.08 -5.84 4.61
CA LEU A 136 9.26 -4.62 3.81
C LEU A 136 8.75 -3.37 4.54
N ILE A 137 7.56 -3.46 5.15
CA ILE A 137 6.97 -2.33 5.89
C ILE A 137 7.76 -2.00 7.16
N LEU A 138 8.30 -3.01 7.85
CA LEU A 138 9.13 -2.80 9.03
C LEU A 138 10.50 -2.17 8.72
N GLN A 139 10.91 -2.15 7.45
CA GLN A 139 12.15 -1.51 6.99
C GLN A 139 11.96 -0.04 6.58
N ILE A 140 10.75 0.51 6.71
CA ILE A 140 10.53 1.95 6.52
C ILE A 140 11.39 2.71 7.52
N ASN A 141 12.31 3.52 7.02
CA ASN A 141 13.31 4.22 7.83
C ASN A 141 12.95 5.69 8.11
N CYS A 142 11.94 6.23 7.41
CA CYS A 142 11.52 7.62 7.51
C CYS A 142 10.00 7.70 7.38
N VAL A 143 9.38 8.42 8.30
CA VAL A 143 7.95 8.74 8.27
C VAL A 143 7.82 10.25 8.39
N VAL A 144 7.17 10.87 7.39
CA VAL A 144 6.88 12.30 7.39
C VAL A 144 5.37 12.47 7.52
N LYS A 145 4.94 13.20 8.54
CA LYS A 145 3.53 13.54 8.75
C LYS A 145 3.27 14.96 8.26
N LEU A 146 2.43 15.10 7.24
CA LEU A 146 1.91 16.40 6.83
C LEU A 146 0.80 16.83 7.79
N THR A 147 0.89 18.05 8.32
CA THR A 147 -0.05 18.58 9.32
C THR A 147 -1.00 19.63 8.76
N GLN A 148 -0.60 20.33 7.69
CA GLN A 148 -1.41 21.38 7.09
C GLN A 148 -2.37 20.80 6.04
N GLN A 149 -3.67 21.02 6.22
CA GLN A 149 -4.70 20.69 5.23
C GLN A 149 -4.83 21.84 4.21
N MET A 150 -4.75 21.50 2.93
CA MET A 150 -4.81 22.47 1.82
C MET A 150 -6.09 22.35 0.99
N ARG A 151 -6.97 21.38 1.29
CA ARG A 151 -8.18 21.10 0.50
C ARG A 151 -9.29 22.16 0.65
N THR A 152 -9.33 22.86 1.78
CA THR A 152 -10.42 23.79 2.12
C THR A 152 -9.93 24.87 3.08
N GLU A 153 -10.47 26.07 2.94
CA GLU A 153 -10.17 27.24 3.78
C GLU A 153 -11.22 27.46 4.89
N ASP A 154 -12.35 26.74 4.87
CA ASP A 154 -13.41 26.89 5.88
C ASP A 154 -12.97 26.26 7.21
N LEU A 155 -12.68 27.12 8.19
CA LEU A 155 -12.25 26.74 9.54
C LEU A 155 -13.24 25.80 10.25
N ARG A 156 -14.55 25.99 10.07
CA ARG A 156 -15.56 25.14 10.74
C ARG A 156 -15.55 23.73 10.16
N TYR A 157 -15.37 23.63 8.85
CA TYR A 157 -15.26 22.35 8.17
C TYR A 157 -13.95 21.63 8.53
N LEU A 158 -12.83 22.36 8.60
CA LEU A 158 -11.55 21.82 9.07
C LEU A 158 -11.65 21.24 10.49
N GLN A 159 -12.21 22.01 11.44
CA GLN A 159 -12.42 21.55 12.81
C GLN A 159 -13.35 20.33 12.90
N LEU A 160 -14.34 20.22 12.02
CA LEU A 160 -15.18 19.03 11.94
C LEU A 160 -14.37 17.81 11.47
N LEU A 161 -13.58 17.96 10.40
CA LEU A 161 -12.75 16.87 9.87
C LEU A 161 -11.68 16.41 10.88
N GLU A 162 -11.06 17.35 11.59
CA GLU A 162 -10.08 17.03 12.64
C GLU A 162 -10.71 16.22 13.78
N ARG A 163 -11.89 16.63 14.26
CA ARG A 163 -12.62 15.88 15.29
C ARG A 163 -13.02 14.49 14.83
N LEU A 164 -13.52 14.36 13.59
CA LEU A 164 -13.85 13.06 13.01
C LEU A 164 -12.61 12.15 12.89
N ARG A 165 -11.44 12.74 12.60
CA ARG A 165 -10.18 12.02 12.48
C ARG A 165 -9.63 11.54 13.83
N HIS A 166 -9.85 12.31 14.90
CA HIS A 166 -9.37 12.00 16.25
C HIS A 166 -10.41 11.29 17.14
N GLU A 167 -11.58 10.94 16.59
CA GLU A 167 -12.71 10.36 17.33
C GLU A 167 -13.14 11.23 18.54
N GLU A 168 -12.90 12.54 18.47
CA GLU A 168 -13.31 13.50 19.50
C GLU A 168 -14.77 13.88 19.28
N TYR A 169 -15.68 13.08 19.84
CA TYR A 169 -17.09 13.42 19.89
C TYR A 169 -17.34 14.57 20.85
N VAL A 170 -18.10 15.59 20.42
CA VAL A 170 -18.61 16.62 21.32
C VAL A 170 -19.54 15.95 22.32
N THR A 171 -19.04 15.73 23.53
CA THR A 171 -19.86 15.24 24.64
C THR A 171 -20.39 16.46 25.37
N THR A 172 -21.52 17.02 24.92
CA THR A 172 -22.40 17.85 25.78
C THR A 172 -23.66 18.26 25.02
N MET A 173 -24.82 17.87 25.54
CA MET A 173 -25.81 18.80 26.12
C MET A 173 -26.69 18.03 27.11
N THR A 174 -26.30 17.98 28.39
CA THR A 174 -27.29 17.88 29.47
C THR A 174 -28.08 19.19 29.47
N THR A 175 -29.19 19.21 28.76
CA THR A 175 -30.25 20.19 28.96
C THR A 175 -30.85 19.98 30.35
N ASN A 176 -30.38 20.75 31.32
CA ASN A 176 -31.17 21.03 32.52
C ASN A 176 -32.26 22.03 32.11
N TYR A 177 -33.46 21.52 31.83
CA TYR A 177 -34.66 22.34 31.89
C TYR A 177 -35.06 22.43 33.36
N CYS A 178 -35.14 23.67 33.87
CA CYS A 178 -35.78 24.01 35.14
C CYS A 178 -37.28 23.70 35.10
#